data_AF-A0A934XSC6-F1
#
_entry.id   AF-A0A934XSC6-F1
#
_cell.length_a   1.000
_cell.length_b   1.000
_cell.length_c   1.000
_cell.angle_alpha   90.00
_cell.angle_beta   90.00
_cell.angle_gamma   90.00
#
_symmetry.space_group_name_H-M   'P 1'
#
loop_
_entity.id
_entity.type
_entity.pdbx_description
1 polymer ?
#
loop_
_entity_poly.entity_id
_entity_poly.type
_entity_poly.pdbx_seq_one_letter_code
_entity_poly.pdbx_strand_id
1 'polypeptide(L)' 'MGCGRALLCILLPPLAVLDKGCGTVLLVTLLTIVGWVPGVIGALVVNSQS' A
#
# COMPACT_ATOMS: atom_id res chain seq x y z
N MET A 1 -14.49 -1.41 0.16
CA MET A 1 -13.46 -0.92 1.11
C MET A 1 -14.13 -0.34 2.34
N GLY A 2 -13.96 -0.94 3.53
CA GLY A 2 -14.25 -0.23 4.77
C GLY A 2 -13.21 0.87 4.97
N CYS A 3 -13.63 2.08 5.39
CA CYS A 3 -12.75 3.24 5.55
C CYS A 3 -11.49 2.95 6.39
N GLY A 4 -11.55 2.00 7.33
CA GLY A 4 -10.41 1.57 8.15
C GLY A 4 -9.25 0.94 7.37
N ARG A 5 -9.48 0.31 6.22
CA ARG A 5 -8.39 -0.24 5.37
C ARG A 5 -7.66 0.85 4.59
N ALA A 6 -8.38 1.89 4.16
CA ALA A 6 -7.79 3.05 3.50
C ALA A 6 -6.90 3.86 4.48
N LEU A 7 -7.35 4.01 5.73
CA LEU A 7 -6.56 4.69 6.76
C LEU A 7 -5.24 3.94 7.07
N LEU A 8 -5.28 2.61 7.11
CA LEU A 8 -4.08 1.76 7.27
C LEU A 8 -3.13 1.87 6.07
N CYS A 9 -3.63 1.97 4.83
CA CYS A 9 -2.79 2.19 3.64
C CYS A 9 -2.03 3.52 3.67
N ILE A 10 -2.60 4.55 4.28
CA ILE A 10 -1.99 5.88 4.42
C ILE A 10 -0.97 5.89 5.57
N LEU A 11 -1.32 5.34 6.75
CA LEU A 11 -0.46 5.38 7.92
C LEU A 11 0.73 4.40 7.84
N LEU A 12 0.51 3.19 7.32
CA LEU A 12 1.53 2.17 7.09
C LEU A 12 1.29 1.45 5.75
N PRO A 13 1.76 2.01 4.62
CA PRO A 13 1.63 1.40 3.31
C PRO A 13 2.17 -0.04 3.19
N PRO A 14 3.32 -0.45 3.79
CA PRO A 14 3.83 -1.81 3.63
C PRO A 14 3.03 -2.87 4.41
N LEU A 15 2.43 -2.50 5.57
CA LEU A 15 1.62 -3.45 6.35
C LEU A 15 0.29 -3.76 5.69
N ALA A 16 -0.31 -2.77 5.01
CA ALA A 16 -1.60 -2.95 4.33
C ALA A 16 -1.51 -3.89 3.12
N VAL A 17 -0.32 -4.07 2.56
CA VAL A 17 -0.06 -4.85 1.34
C VAL A 17 0.50 -6.24 1.63
N LEU A 18 0.84 -6.54 2.90
CA LEU A 18 1.41 -7.84 3.32
C LEU A 18 0.52 -9.03 2.94
N ASP A 19 -0.79 -8.83 2.91
CA ASP A 19 -1.81 -9.83 2.56
C ASP A 19 -1.97 -10.03 1.03
N LYS A 20 -1.51 -9.07 0.22
CA LYS A 20 -1.68 -9.03 -1.25
C LYS A 20 -0.49 -9.62 -2.03
N GLY A 21 0.60 -9.99 -1.35
CA GLY A 21 1.75 -10.70 -1.94
C GLY A 21 3.10 -9.97 -1.83
N CYS A 22 4.18 -10.76 -1.71
CA CYS A 22 5.55 -10.29 -1.47
C CYS A 22 6.07 -9.29 -2.51
N GLY A 23 5.74 -9.49 -3.80
CA GLY A 23 6.18 -8.59 -4.87
C GLY A 23 5.61 -7.18 -4.75
N THR A 24 4.35 -7.05 -4.34
CA THR A 24 3.68 -5.76 -4.16
C THR A 24 4.22 -5.03 -2.93
N VAL A 25 4.50 -5.75 -1.85
CA VAL A 25 5.14 -5.18 -0.64
C VAL A 25 6.51 -4.62 -0.97
N LEU A 26 7.32 -5.35 -1.74
CA LEU A 26 8.64 -4.90 -2.19
C LEU A 26 8.54 -3.62 -3.04
N LEU A 27 7.59 -3.57 -3.97
CA LEU A 27 7.39 -2.42 -4.86
C LEU A 27 6.89 -1.20 -4.09
N VAL A 28 5.91 -1.34 -3.19
CA VAL A 28 5.40 -0.27 -2.33
C VAL A 28 6.46 0.22 -1.35
N THR A 29 7.28 -0.67 -0.78
CA THR A 29 8.38 -0.29 0.12
C THR A 29 9.46 0.50 -0.61
N LEU A 30 9.84 0.07 -1.82
CA LEU A 30 10.80 0.79 -2.66
C LEU A 30 10.26 2.16 -3.08
N LEU A 31 8.99 2.24 -3.50
CA LEU A 31 8.33 3.50 -3.81
C LEU A 31 8.26 4.41 -2.58
N THR A 32 7.93 3.87 -1.40
CA THR A 32 7.83 4.62 -0.14
C THR A 32 9.18 5.25 0.26
N ILE A 33 10.30 4.57 -0.02
CA ILE A 33 11.66 5.10 0.24
C ILE A 33 12.01 6.25 -0.71
N VAL A 34 11.56 6.19 -1.97
CA VAL A 34 11.79 7.26 -2.97
C VAL A 34 10.78 8.41 -2.83
N GLY A 35 9.60 8.13 -2.28
CA GLY A 35 8.57 9.09 -1.94
C GLY A 35 7.38 8.42 -1.25
N TRP A 36 6.90 9.00 -0.16
CA TRP A 36 5.76 8.42 0.57
C TRP A 36 4.47 8.36 -0.28
N VAL A 37 4.24 9.39 -1.12
CA VAL A 37 3.06 9.53 -1.99
C VAL A 37 2.89 8.35 -2.97
N PRO A 38 3.90 7.96 -3.78
CA PRO A 38 3.75 6.83 -4.71
C PRO A 38 3.51 5.49 -3.99
N GLY A 39 4.05 5.29 -2.77
CA GLY A 39 3.78 4.11 -1.96
C GLY A 39 2.30 3.98 -1.54
N VAL A 40 1.70 5.10 -1.10
CA VAL A 40 0.28 5.16 -0.71
C VAL A 40 -0.64 4.93 -1.93
N ILE A 41 -0.30 5.52 -3.08
CA ILE A 41 -1.07 5.31 -4.33
C ILE A 41 -1.02 3.85 -4.77
N GLY A 42 0.16 3.22 -4.73
CA GLY A 42 0.32 1.79 -5.05
C GLY A 42 -0.52 0.89 -4.14
N ALA A 43 -0.51 1.15 -2.83
CA ALA A 43 -1.33 0.42 -1.86
C ALA A 43 -2.85 0.61 -2.11
N LEU A 44 -3.28 1.85 -2.41
CA LEU A 44 -4.67 2.16 -2.75
C LEU A 44 -5.12 1.43 -4.02
N VAL A 45 -4.37 1.53 -5.12
CA VAL A 45 -4.71 0.90 -6.41
C VAL A 45 -4.84 -0.62 -6.26
N VAL A 46 -3.89 -1.26 -5.59
CA VAL A 46 -3.94 -2.71 -5.34
C VAL A 46 -5.14 -3.12 -4.49
N ASN A 47 -5.49 -2.32 -3.49
CA ASN A 47 -6.67 -2.61 -2.67
C ASN A 47 -7.98 -2.30 -3.44
N SER A 48 -7.98 -1.36 -4.39
CA SER A 48 -9.15 -1.04 -5.23
C SER A 48 -9.38 -2.06 -6.35
N GLN A 49 -8.36 -2.81 -6.75
CA GLN A 49 -8.45 -3.89 -7.75
C GLN A 49 -8.90 -5.25 -7.19
N SER A 50 -9.42 -5.31 -5.95
CA SER A 50 -9.98 -6.53 -5.32
C SER A 50 -11.48 -6.42 -5.07
#